data_AF-N1W4C4-F1
#
_entry.id   AF-N1W4C4-F1
#
_cell.length_a   1.000
_cell.length_b   1.000
_cell.length_c   1.000
_cell.angle_alpha   90.00
_cell.angle_beta   90.00
_cell.angle_gamma   90.00
#
_symmetry.space_group_name_H-M   'P 1'
#
loop_
_entity.id
_entity.type
_entity.pdbx_description
1 polymer ?
#
loop_
_entity_poly.entity_id
_entity_poly.type
_entity_poly.pdbx_seq_one_letter_code
_entity_poly.pdbx_strand_id
1 'polypeptide(L)'
;MIRSFYLYFKEIFRKPTRSEWEILKLVEARYDKEYTYYIFITHLIVYSLLIAPPFSEIRVQVLPYLLGVSIARLVLLLQFYTKNVPIQRVIYFSGFVADGLVYLVFMVGIHSFPSLGSFYLLNSYLMSFIFPILLYSTRLDPKACFLSAFYFSILHIIYILNLPSIVSEQFSFFSKYFLLLVYWGSAVLGTVFVLNKRKDTTDMYNLSEEKRFMLHELELAKKVQDALFPGNIKIPSLAFTYYRKSPNVIGGDFFDFVQLREGNVGVFLTDVAGHGISSAMVASIMKVLVSTIPYRFKTAPAKLMDYLDDRLANDLNKYHASAIYLFFDFIEKN
;
A
#
# COMPACT_ATOMS: atom_id res chain seq x y z
N MET A 1 -14.29 -23.42 -13.43
CA MET A 1 -14.66 -22.65 -12.21
C MET A 1 -14.09 -23.28 -10.94
N ILE A 2 -14.42 -24.54 -10.61
CA ILE A 2 -13.96 -25.24 -9.38
C ILE A 2 -12.42 -25.28 -9.23
N ARG A 3 -11.67 -25.57 -10.31
CA ARG A 3 -10.20 -25.58 -10.29
C ARG A 3 -9.58 -24.19 -9.99
N SER A 4 -10.20 -23.12 -10.47
CA SER A 4 -9.73 -21.74 -10.21
C SER A 4 -9.95 -21.38 -8.74
N PHE A 5 -11.11 -21.71 -8.19
CA PHE A 5 -11.43 -21.50 -6.78
C PHE A 5 -10.51 -22.29 -5.85
N TYR A 6 -10.27 -23.57 -6.16
CA TYR A 6 -9.33 -24.39 -5.40
C TYR A 6 -7.91 -23.80 -5.39
N LEU A 7 -7.42 -23.34 -6.54
CA LEU A 7 -6.09 -22.71 -6.63
C LEU A 7 -6.01 -21.42 -5.81
N TYR A 8 -7.03 -20.58 -5.88
CA TYR A 8 -7.14 -19.35 -5.10
C TYR A 8 -7.07 -19.62 -3.59
N PHE A 9 -7.89 -20.55 -3.08
CA PHE A 9 -7.86 -20.91 -1.65
C PHE A 9 -6.54 -21.58 -1.24
N LYS A 10 -5.98 -22.46 -2.09
CA LYS A 10 -4.68 -23.08 -1.82
C LYS A 10 -3.56 -22.06 -1.70
N GLU A 11 -3.61 -21.00 -2.50
CA GLU A 11 -2.63 -19.93 -2.49
C GLU A 11 -2.77 -19.03 -1.25
N ILE A 12 -4.00 -18.65 -0.88
CA ILE A 12 -4.28 -17.77 0.26
C ILE A 12 -3.96 -18.43 1.60
N PHE A 13 -4.25 -19.72 1.73
CA PHE A 13 -4.03 -20.47 2.96
C PHE A 13 -2.61 -21.05 3.07
N ARG A 14 -1.73 -20.79 2.08
CA ARG A 14 -0.32 -21.18 2.18
C ARG A 14 0.36 -20.41 3.31
N LYS A 15 1.33 -21.06 3.96
CA LYS A 15 2.19 -20.38 4.94
C LYS A 15 3.06 -19.33 4.21
N PRO A 16 3.19 -18.11 4.74
CA PRO A 16 4.05 -17.12 4.12
C PRO A 16 5.51 -17.60 4.07
N THR A 17 6.23 -17.24 3.01
CA THR A 17 7.67 -17.46 2.91
C THR A 17 8.43 -16.55 3.88
N ARG A 18 9.72 -16.79 4.06
CA ARG A 18 10.54 -16.01 5.02
C ARG A 18 10.55 -14.52 4.69
N SER A 19 10.69 -14.15 3.41
CA SER A 19 10.68 -12.75 2.98
C SER A 19 9.31 -12.10 3.22
N GLU A 20 8.22 -12.81 2.90
CA GLU A 20 6.85 -12.35 3.17
C GLU A 20 6.64 -12.08 4.67
N TRP A 21 7.15 -12.95 5.54
CA TRP A 21 7.10 -12.73 6.99
C TRP A 21 7.85 -11.48 7.45
N GLU A 22 9.01 -11.19 6.85
CA GLU A 22 9.78 -9.99 7.17
C GLU A 22 9.02 -8.73 6.74
N ILE A 23 8.42 -8.73 5.54
CA ILE A 23 7.55 -7.65 5.05
C ILE A 23 6.37 -7.43 6.01
N LEU A 24 5.66 -8.50 6.36
CA LEU A 24 4.49 -8.43 7.24
C LEU A 24 4.84 -7.88 8.63
N LYS A 25 6.01 -8.23 9.19
CA LYS A 25 6.49 -7.69 10.47
C LYS A 25 6.75 -6.19 10.41
N LEU A 26 7.26 -5.67 9.29
CA LEU A 26 7.52 -4.24 9.12
C LEU A 26 6.23 -3.40 9.15
N VAL A 27 5.15 -3.94 8.59
CA VAL A 27 3.85 -3.24 8.51
C VAL A 27 2.92 -3.53 9.70
N GLU A 28 3.17 -4.58 10.48
CA GLU A 28 2.31 -5.01 11.59
C GLU A 28 2.05 -3.88 12.61
N ALA A 29 3.10 -3.14 12.99
CA ALA A 29 3.00 -2.03 13.93
C ALA A 29 2.07 -0.90 13.44
N ARG A 30 2.01 -0.68 12.11
CA ARG A 30 1.08 0.29 11.51
C ARG A 30 -0.36 -0.19 11.63
N TYR A 31 -0.63 -1.46 11.35
CA TYR A 31 -1.99 -2.00 11.46
C TYR A 31 -2.48 -2.10 12.90
N ASP A 32 -1.61 -2.41 13.86
CA ASP A 32 -1.95 -2.36 15.29
C ASP A 32 -2.29 -0.93 15.75
N LYS A 33 -1.63 0.10 15.17
CA LYS A 33 -1.96 1.51 15.40
C LYS A 33 -3.33 1.86 14.82
N GLU A 34 -3.59 1.52 13.56
CA GLU A 34 -4.87 1.76 12.89
C GLU A 34 -6.02 1.10 13.66
N TYR A 35 -5.83 -0.17 14.07
CA TYR A 35 -6.77 -0.88 14.93
C TYR A 35 -7.06 -0.13 16.24
N THR A 36 -6.01 0.31 16.94
CA THR A 36 -6.14 1.02 18.23
C THR A 36 -6.96 2.31 18.08
N TYR A 37 -6.77 3.03 16.98
CA TYR A 37 -7.55 4.22 16.69
C TYR A 37 -9.01 3.89 16.37
N TYR A 38 -9.26 2.89 15.50
CA TYR A 38 -10.61 2.49 15.15
C TYR A 38 -11.41 1.99 16.34
N ILE A 39 -10.83 1.13 17.17
CA ILE A 39 -11.52 0.60 18.37
C ILE A 39 -11.80 1.71 19.39
N PHE A 40 -10.91 2.71 19.49
CA PHE A 40 -11.14 3.88 20.33
C PHE A 40 -12.22 4.81 19.76
N ILE A 41 -12.39 4.93 18.45
CA ILE A 41 -13.52 5.72 17.93
C ILE A 41 -14.84 4.98 18.11
N THR A 42 -14.85 3.69 17.78
CA THR A 42 -16.10 2.92 17.79
C THR A 42 -16.64 2.66 19.19
N HIS A 43 -15.82 2.70 20.26
CA HIS A 43 -16.34 2.48 21.62
C HIS A 43 -17.37 3.52 22.06
N LEU A 44 -17.33 4.75 21.52
CA LEU A 44 -18.31 5.78 21.84
C LEU A 44 -19.73 5.38 21.42
N ILE A 45 -19.85 4.50 20.41
CA ILE A 45 -21.14 3.97 19.95
C ILE A 45 -21.84 3.20 21.07
N VAL A 46 -21.10 2.57 21.99
CA VAL A 46 -21.68 1.80 23.10
C VAL A 46 -22.49 2.70 24.05
N TYR A 47 -22.18 4.00 24.14
CA TYR A 47 -22.96 4.95 24.94
C TYR A 47 -24.37 5.21 24.40
N SER A 48 -24.65 4.85 23.13
CA SER A 48 -26.02 4.88 22.61
C SER A 48 -26.98 3.99 23.41
N LEU A 49 -26.47 2.97 24.11
CA LEU A 49 -27.24 2.15 25.04
C LEU A 49 -27.91 3.00 26.12
N LEU A 50 -27.31 4.11 26.57
CA LEU A 50 -27.94 4.97 27.60
C LEU A 50 -29.26 5.61 27.15
N ILE A 51 -29.52 5.65 25.85
CA ILE A 51 -30.73 6.23 25.27
C ILE A 51 -31.68 5.11 24.78
N ALA A 52 -31.16 3.91 24.54
CA ALA A 52 -31.92 2.78 24.04
C ALA A 52 -32.59 1.97 25.17
N PRO A 53 -33.83 1.47 24.99
CA PRO A 53 -34.45 0.54 25.93
C PRO A 53 -33.72 -0.82 25.93
N PRO A 54 -33.75 -1.59 27.03
CA PRO A 54 -34.27 -1.22 28.35
C PRO A 54 -33.30 -0.35 29.18
N PHE A 55 -32.10 -0.07 28.66
CA PHE A 55 -31.03 0.58 29.40
C PHE A 55 -31.28 2.05 29.74
N SER A 56 -32.11 2.73 28.95
CA SER A 56 -32.56 4.10 29.23
C SER A 56 -33.29 4.24 30.57
N GLU A 57 -33.89 3.17 31.09
CA GLU A 57 -34.56 3.13 32.38
C GLU A 57 -33.60 2.82 33.55
N ILE A 58 -32.48 2.15 33.27
CA ILE A 58 -31.46 1.75 34.27
C ILE A 58 -30.10 2.45 34.05
N ARG A 59 -30.12 3.67 33.49
CA ARG A 59 -28.90 4.44 33.16
C ARG A 59 -27.88 4.51 34.28
N VAL A 60 -28.34 4.79 35.52
CA VAL A 60 -27.47 4.95 36.69
C VAL A 60 -26.73 3.65 37.02
N GLN A 61 -27.35 2.49 36.80
CA GLN A 61 -26.75 1.18 37.07
C GLN A 61 -25.77 0.77 35.97
N VAL A 62 -26.04 1.16 34.72
CA VAL A 62 -25.25 0.79 33.54
C VAL A 62 -24.02 1.69 33.34
N LEU A 63 -24.13 2.97 33.69
CA LEU A 63 -23.09 3.98 33.44
C LEU A 63 -21.69 3.60 33.99
N PRO A 64 -21.53 3.04 35.21
CA PRO A 64 -20.22 2.65 35.72
C PRO A 64 -19.48 1.64 34.82
N TYR A 65 -20.20 0.68 34.25
CA TYR A 65 -19.62 -0.31 33.33
C TYR A 65 -19.15 0.35 32.02
N LEU A 66 -19.94 1.28 31.48
CA LEU A 66 -19.57 2.02 30.27
C LEU A 66 -18.36 2.94 30.48
N LEU A 67 -18.27 3.59 31.65
CA LEU A 67 -17.07 4.33 32.04
C LEU A 67 -15.85 3.40 32.14
N GLY A 68 -16.02 2.20 32.69
CA GLY A 68 -14.98 1.17 32.71
C GLY A 68 -14.50 0.78 31.31
N VAL A 69 -15.41 0.69 30.32
CA VAL A 69 -15.04 0.50 28.91
C VAL A 69 -14.16 1.65 28.42
N SER A 70 -14.56 2.90 28.67
CA SER A 70 -13.75 4.07 28.28
C SER A 70 -12.38 4.08 28.94
N ILE A 71 -12.27 3.69 30.22
CA ILE A 71 -10.98 3.55 30.91
C ILE A 71 -10.13 2.47 30.23
N ALA A 72 -10.69 1.29 29.95
CA ALA A 72 -9.96 0.21 29.27
C ALA A 72 -9.46 0.62 27.88
N ARG A 73 -10.24 1.40 27.13
CA ARG A 73 -9.86 1.93 25.81
C ARG A 73 -8.84 3.07 25.90
N LEU A 74 -8.94 3.91 26.93
CA LEU A 74 -7.95 4.97 27.20
C LEU A 74 -6.59 4.37 27.60
N VAL A 75 -6.57 3.33 28.43
CA VAL A 75 -5.33 2.61 28.78
C VAL A 75 -4.66 2.05 27.53
N LEU A 76 -5.44 1.45 26.62
CA LEU A 76 -4.92 0.98 25.33
C LEU A 76 -4.30 2.13 24.51
N LEU A 77 -5.01 3.26 24.41
CA LEU A 77 -4.54 4.42 23.66
C LEU A 77 -3.27 5.02 24.28
N LEU A 78 -3.19 5.14 25.61
CA LEU A 78 -2.00 5.66 26.31
C LEU A 78 -0.80 4.73 26.16
N GLN A 79 -1.03 3.42 26.26
CA GLN A 79 0.00 2.40 26.16
C GLN A 79 0.65 2.36 24.77
N PHE A 80 -0.09 2.75 23.74
CA PHE A 80 0.45 2.97 22.41
C PHE A 80 1.52 4.09 22.38
N TYR A 81 1.35 5.15 23.16
CA TYR A 81 2.32 6.25 23.25
C TYR A 81 3.49 5.95 24.18
N THR A 82 3.27 5.28 25.31
CA THR A 82 4.33 5.02 26.32
C THR A 82 5.23 3.84 25.97
N LYS A 83 4.73 2.84 25.21
CA LYS A 83 5.50 1.66 24.75
C LYS A 83 6.13 0.77 25.85
N ASN A 84 5.68 0.88 27.10
CA ASN A 84 6.25 0.12 28.24
C ASN A 84 6.02 -1.40 28.18
N VAL A 85 5.02 -1.86 27.42
CA VAL A 85 4.52 -3.24 27.34
C VAL A 85 4.20 -3.53 25.87
N PRO A 86 4.46 -4.75 25.35
CA PRO A 86 4.09 -5.12 23.99
C PRO A 86 2.61 -4.87 23.71
N ILE A 87 2.35 -3.97 22.76
CA ILE A 87 1.01 -3.45 22.42
C ILE A 87 0.01 -4.56 22.10
N GLN A 88 0.47 -5.63 21.46
CA GLN A 88 -0.35 -6.80 21.12
C GLN A 88 -1.05 -7.41 22.34
N ARG A 89 -0.35 -7.55 23.47
CA ARG A 89 -0.93 -8.12 24.70
C ARG A 89 -1.98 -7.19 25.29
N VAL A 90 -1.70 -5.89 25.23
CA VAL A 90 -2.56 -4.83 25.77
C VAL A 90 -3.85 -4.73 24.95
N ILE A 91 -3.77 -4.87 23.63
CA ILE A 91 -4.94 -4.94 22.72
C ILE A 91 -5.90 -6.04 23.18
N TYR A 92 -5.40 -7.28 23.33
CA TYR A 92 -6.25 -8.41 23.70
C TYR A 92 -6.83 -8.26 25.11
N PHE A 93 -6.02 -7.84 26.07
CA PHE A 93 -6.46 -7.66 27.45
C PHE A 93 -7.51 -6.53 27.59
N SER A 94 -7.22 -5.35 27.03
CA SER A 94 -8.16 -4.23 26.98
C SER A 94 -9.46 -4.60 26.27
N GLY A 95 -9.36 -5.32 25.15
CA GLY A 95 -10.52 -5.84 24.41
C GLY A 95 -11.38 -6.75 25.28
N PHE A 96 -10.79 -7.77 25.88
CA PHE A 96 -11.49 -8.71 26.77
C PHE A 96 -12.20 -8.00 27.94
N VAL A 97 -11.52 -7.07 28.61
CA VAL A 97 -12.09 -6.31 29.73
C VAL A 97 -13.26 -5.44 29.27
N ALA A 98 -13.07 -4.66 28.20
CA ALA A 98 -14.11 -3.78 27.66
C ALA A 98 -15.34 -4.57 27.23
N ASP A 99 -15.13 -5.66 26.49
CA ASP A 99 -16.22 -6.48 25.96
C ASP A 99 -16.96 -7.22 27.11
N GLY A 100 -16.24 -7.69 28.12
CA GLY A 100 -16.81 -8.27 29.33
C GLY A 100 -17.68 -7.29 30.11
N LEU A 101 -17.25 -6.03 30.26
CA LEU A 101 -18.05 -4.98 30.90
C LEU A 101 -19.35 -4.72 30.14
N VAL A 102 -19.30 -4.71 28.82
CA VAL A 102 -20.51 -4.58 27.98
C VAL A 102 -21.43 -5.79 28.16
N TYR A 103 -20.90 -7.00 28.24
CA TYR A 103 -21.72 -8.19 28.57
C TYR A 103 -22.40 -8.08 29.95
N LEU A 104 -21.73 -7.49 30.94
CA LEU A 104 -22.34 -7.23 32.25
C LEU A 104 -23.48 -6.21 32.16
N VAL A 105 -23.36 -5.17 31.32
CA VAL A 105 -24.48 -4.24 31.04
C VAL A 105 -25.69 -5.01 30.53
N PHE A 106 -25.49 -5.89 29.53
CA PHE A 106 -26.54 -6.74 28.99
C PHE A 106 -27.17 -7.64 30.06
N MET A 107 -26.37 -8.27 30.92
CA MET A 107 -26.86 -9.07 32.05
C MET A 107 -27.74 -8.26 33.01
N VAL A 108 -27.31 -7.06 33.41
CA VAL A 108 -28.11 -6.19 34.29
C VAL A 108 -29.45 -5.87 33.62
N GLY A 109 -29.44 -5.54 32.32
CA GLY A 109 -30.65 -5.25 31.56
C GLY A 109 -31.68 -6.39 31.55
N ILE A 110 -31.24 -7.64 31.34
CA ILE A 110 -32.16 -8.78 31.31
C ILE A 110 -32.69 -9.16 32.70
N HIS A 111 -31.89 -8.96 33.76
CA HIS A 111 -32.34 -9.21 35.13
C HIS A 111 -33.33 -8.14 35.62
N SER A 112 -33.13 -6.87 35.24
CA SER A 112 -34.06 -5.79 35.58
C SER A 112 -35.39 -5.91 34.85
N PHE A 113 -35.36 -6.36 33.58
CA PHE A 113 -36.55 -6.47 32.73
C PHE A 113 -36.63 -7.86 32.07
N PRO A 114 -36.96 -8.92 32.84
CA PRO A 114 -37.02 -10.28 32.34
C PRO A 114 -38.27 -10.47 31.47
N SER A 115 -38.15 -10.14 30.18
CA SER A 115 -39.24 -10.28 29.20
C SER A 115 -38.76 -10.86 27.88
N LEU A 116 -39.70 -11.40 27.09
CA LEU A 116 -39.44 -11.92 25.75
C LEU A 116 -38.86 -10.83 24.83
N GLY A 117 -39.47 -9.64 24.85
CA GLY A 117 -39.02 -8.50 24.05
C GLY A 117 -37.62 -8.04 24.44
N SER A 118 -37.34 -7.96 25.74
CA SER A 118 -36.02 -7.59 26.27
C SER A 118 -34.93 -8.56 25.79
N PHE A 119 -35.18 -9.88 25.84
CA PHE A 119 -34.20 -10.88 25.42
C PHE A 119 -33.86 -10.78 23.93
N TYR A 120 -34.86 -10.66 23.06
CA TYR A 120 -34.61 -10.51 21.62
C TYR A 120 -33.87 -9.22 21.30
N LEU A 121 -34.27 -8.11 21.94
CA LEU A 121 -33.61 -6.82 21.77
C LEU A 121 -32.14 -6.89 22.22
N LEU A 122 -31.87 -7.57 23.34
CA LEU A 122 -30.52 -7.80 23.85
C LEU A 122 -29.68 -8.61 22.88
N ASN A 123 -30.21 -9.72 22.37
CA ASN A 123 -29.50 -10.53 21.38
C ASN A 123 -29.24 -9.75 20.09
N SER A 124 -30.15 -8.86 19.67
CA SER A 124 -29.91 -7.94 18.57
C SER A 124 -28.76 -6.98 18.86
N TYR A 125 -28.63 -6.47 20.08
CA TYR A 125 -27.47 -5.67 20.46
C TYR A 125 -26.18 -6.50 20.55
N LEU A 126 -26.25 -7.74 21.04
CA LEU A 126 -25.08 -8.64 21.09
C LEU A 126 -24.59 -9.04 19.69
N MET A 127 -25.42 -8.95 18.64
CA MET A 127 -24.95 -9.06 17.24
C MET A 127 -23.93 -7.96 16.88
N SER A 128 -23.94 -6.81 17.55
CA SER A 128 -22.93 -5.76 17.31
C SER A 128 -21.50 -6.23 17.63
N PHE A 129 -21.32 -7.31 18.40
CA PHE A 129 -19.99 -7.89 18.65
C PHE A 129 -19.33 -8.49 17.40
N ILE A 130 -20.07 -8.64 16.29
CA ILE A 130 -19.48 -8.88 14.96
C ILE A 130 -18.50 -7.75 14.60
N PHE A 131 -18.79 -6.50 14.94
CA PHE A 131 -17.93 -5.36 14.60
C PHE A 131 -16.53 -5.47 15.24
N PRO A 132 -16.37 -5.69 16.56
CA PRO A 132 -15.09 -6.01 17.17
C PRO A 132 -14.35 -7.19 16.50
N ILE A 133 -15.03 -8.30 16.20
CA ILE A 133 -14.41 -9.46 15.52
C ILE A 133 -13.86 -9.04 14.14
N LEU A 134 -14.64 -8.29 13.36
CA LEU A 134 -14.21 -7.77 12.07
C LEU A 134 -13.13 -6.69 12.21
N LEU A 135 -13.14 -5.88 13.26
CA LEU A 135 -12.06 -4.93 13.54
C LEU A 135 -10.75 -5.66 13.82
N TYR A 136 -10.76 -6.81 14.50
CA TYR A 136 -9.55 -7.65 14.62
C TYR A 136 -9.00 -8.09 13.27
N SER A 137 -9.85 -8.26 12.24
CA SER A 137 -9.41 -8.57 10.87
C SER A 137 -8.65 -7.43 10.18
N THR A 138 -8.73 -6.20 10.70
CA THR A 138 -7.90 -5.10 10.20
C THR A 138 -6.42 -5.29 10.56
N ARG A 139 -6.15 -6.07 11.61
CA ARG A 139 -4.80 -6.49 12.01
C ARG A 139 -4.35 -7.63 11.11
N LEU A 140 -3.05 -7.72 10.86
CA LEU A 140 -2.48 -8.78 10.04
C LEU A 140 -2.32 -10.10 10.80
N ASP A 141 -3.14 -10.42 11.80
CA ASP A 141 -3.06 -11.65 12.59
C ASP A 141 -4.35 -12.48 12.48
N PRO A 142 -4.36 -13.60 11.73
CA PRO A 142 -5.54 -14.43 11.56
C PRO A 142 -5.95 -15.12 12.86
N LYS A 143 -5.02 -15.31 13.81
CA LYS A 143 -5.34 -15.90 15.11
C LYS A 143 -6.21 -14.97 15.95
N ALA A 144 -6.10 -13.65 15.74
CA ALA A 144 -6.87 -12.65 16.46
C ALA A 144 -8.39 -12.85 16.29
N CYS A 145 -8.83 -13.11 15.06
CA CYS A 145 -10.24 -13.35 14.74
C CYS A 145 -10.79 -14.56 15.51
N PHE A 146 -10.08 -15.69 15.49
CA PHE A 146 -10.49 -16.90 16.21
C PHE A 146 -10.44 -16.73 17.72
N LEU A 147 -9.40 -16.06 18.25
CA LEU A 147 -9.31 -15.77 19.67
C LEU A 147 -10.49 -14.89 20.12
N SER A 148 -10.89 -13.92 19.29
CA SER A 148 -12.04 -13.08 19.57
C SER A 148 -13.36 -13.84 19.61
N ALA A 149 -13.65 -14.64 18.59
CA ALA A 149 -14.85 -15.49 18.59
C ALA A 149 -14.86 -16.47 19.77
N PHE A 150 -13.70 -16.99 20.17
CA PHE A 150 -13.58 -17.89 21.31
C PHE A 150 -14.01 -17.20 22.62
N TYR A 151 -13.45 -16.03 22.96
CA TYR A 151 -13.85 -15.38 24.22
C TYR A 151 -15.29 -14.82 24.16
N PHE A 152 -15.76 -14.33 23.01
CA PHE A 152 -17.16 -13.93 22.84
C PHE A 152 -18.11 -15.12 23.04
N SER A 153 -17.73 -16.31 22.57
CA SER A 153 -18.49 -17.54 22.82
C SER A 153 -18.57 -17.86 24.31
N ILE A 154 -17.47 -17.71 25.05
CA ILE A 154 -17.45 -17.92 26.51
C ILE A 154 -18.36 -16.91 27.21
N LEU A 155 -18.22 -15.62 26.89
CA LEU A 155 -19.07 -14.56 27.47
C LEU A 155 -20.55 -14.81 27.16
N HIS A 156 -20.87 -15.27 25.96
CA HIS A 156 -22.24 -15.61 25.57
C HIS A 156 -22.79 -16.84 26.28
N ILE A 157 -21.96 -17.87 26.49
CA ILE A 157 -22.35 -19.04 27.30
C ILE A 157 -22.62 -18.61 28.74
N ILE A 158 -21.76 -17.77 29.33
CA ILE A 158 -21.99 -17.20 30.66
C ILE A 158 -23.30 -16.41 30.69
N TYR A 159 -23.57 -15.59 29.67
CA TYR A 159 -24.85 -14.89 29.47
C TYR A 159 -26.04 -15.83 29.51
N ILE A 160 -26.03 -16.90 28.72
CA ILE A 160 -27.12 -17.88 28.69
C ILE A 160 -27.31 -18.58 30.04
N LEU A 161 -26.21 -18.96 30.72
CA LEU A 161 -26.26 -19.70 31.99
C LEU A 161 -26.85 -18.89 33.15
N ASN A 162 -26.74 -17.54 33.10
CA ASN A 162 -27.31 -16.68 34.13
C ASN A 162 -28.67 -16.08 33.74
N LEU A 163 -29.29 -16.53 32.63
CA LEU A 163 -30.63 -16.06 32.29
C LEU A 163 -31.63 -16.40 33.42
N PRO A 164 -32.52 -15.47 33.80
CA PRO A 164 -33.59 -15.75 34.74
C PRO A 164 -34.40 -16.97 34.30
N SER A 165 -34.83 -17.84 35.23
CA SER A 165 -35.57 -19.08 34.89
C SER A 165 -36.83 -18.80 34.06
N ILE A 166 -37.57 -17.74 34.42
CA ILE A 166 -38.75 -17.23 33.69
C ILE A 166 -38.44 -16.95 32.21
N VAL A 167 -37.24 -16.47 31.93
CA VAL A 167 -36.76 -16.19 30.58
C VAL A 167 -36.33 -17.53 29.98
N SER A 168 -35.33 -18.20 30.58
CA SER A 168 -34.70 -19.40 30.04
C SER A 168 -35.70 -20.49 29.60
N GLU A 169 -36.76 -20.77 30.36
CA GLU A 169 -37.72 -21.83 30.01
C GLU A 169 -38.60 -21.51 28.79
N GLN A 170 -38.79 -20.23 28.45
CA GLN A 170 -39.65 -19.80 27.35
C GLN A 170 -38.98 -19.83 25.97
N PHE A 171 -37.64 -19.98 25.89
CA PHE A 171 -36.90 -19.89 24.63
C PHE A 171 -36.43 -21.25 24.10
N SER A 172 -36.46 -21.36 22.77
CA SER A 172 -35.87 -22.50 22.08
C SER A 172 -34.36 -22.56 22.30
N PHE A 173 -33.81 -23.77 22.26
CA PHE A 173 -32.37 -23.99 22.25
C PHE A 173 -31.68 -23.15 21.15
N PHE A 174 -32.27 -23.11 19.96
CA PHE A 174 -31.69 -22.41 18.81
C PHE A 174 -31.51 -20.91 19.08
N SER A 175 -32.50 -20.20 19.61
CA SER A 175 -32.40 -18.75 19.83
C SER A 175 -31.37 -18.38 20.89
N LYS A 176 -31.11 -19.26 21.87
CA LYS A 176 -30.05 -19.07 22.87
C LYS A 176 -28.66 -19.15 22.24
N TYR A 177 -28.43 -20.17 21.40
CA TYR A 177 -27.08 -20.50 20.91
C TYR A 177 -26.75 -19.97 19.50
N PHE A 178 -27.72 -19.42 18.76
CA PHE A 178 -27.51 -18.93 17.39
C PHE A 178 -26.33 -17.96 17.26
N LEU A 179 -26.12 -17.11 18.27
CA LEU A 179 -25.06 -16.11 18.27
C LEU A 179 -23.65 -16.71 18.24
N LEU A 180 -23.47 -17.92 18.78
CA LEU A 180 -22.20 -18.65 18.69
C LEU A 180 -21.84 -18.91 17.22
N LEU A 181 -22.79 -19.38 16.41
CA LEU A 181 -22.59 -19.59 14.98
C LEU A 181 -22.16 -18.29 14.29
N VAL A 182 -22.81 -17.18 14.63
CA VAL A 182 -22.50 -15.86 14.07
C VAL A 182 -21.08 -15.40 14.42
N TYR A 183 -20.62 -15.61 15.65
CA TYR A 183 -19.25 -15.28 16.05
C TYR A 183 -18.20 -16.14 15.33
N TRP A 184 -18.42 -17.44 15.23
CA TRP A 184 -17.50 -18.31 14.49
C TRP A 184 -17.53 -18.02 12.98
N GLY A 185 -18.69 -17.76 12.39
CA GLY A 185 -18.83 -17.38 10.99
C GLY A 185 -18.12 -16.06 10.67
N SER A 186 -18.27 -15.05 11.53
CA SER A 186 -17.57 -13.77 11.39
C SER A 186 -16.05 -13.90 11.58
N ALA A 187 -15.57 -14.80 12.46
CA ALA A 187 -14.14 -15.09 12.55
C ALA A 187 -13.57 -15.77 11.30
N VAL A 188 -14.32 -16.66 10.66
CA VAL A 188 -13.93 -17.25 9.37
C VAL A 188 -13.84 -16.17 8.29
N LEU A 189 -14.87 -15.33 8.15
CA LEU A 189 -14.88 -14.21 7.21
C LEU A 189 -13.71 -13.24 7.46
N GLY A 190 -13.50 -12.86 8.72
CA GLY A 190 -12.39 -12.01 9.12
C GLY A 190 -11.03 -12.64 8.82
N THR A 191 -10.87 -13.95 9.02
CA THR A 191 -9.63 -14.67 8.68
C THR A 191 -9.35 -14.62 7.18
N VAL A 192 -10.37 -14.88 6.34
CA VAL A 192 -10.22 -14.78 4.88
C VAL A 192 -9.81 -13.36 4.48
N PHE A 193 -10.42 -12.34 5.09
CA PHE A 193 -10.03 -10.95 4.87
C PHE A 193 -8.57 -10.67 5.25
N VAL A 194 -8.11 -11.14 6.41
CA VAL A 194 -6.70 -11.00 6.85
C VAL A 194 -5.75 -11.65 5.86
N LEU A 195 -6.05 -12.87 5.40
CA LEU A 195 -5.17 -13.59 4.48
C LEU A 195 -5.09 -12.89 3.11
N ASN A 196 -6.21 -12.39 2.58
CA ASN A 196 -6.20 -11.55 1.38
C ASN A 196 -5.37 -10.29 1.57
N LYS A 197 -5.60 -9.57 2.68
CA LYS A 197 -4.87 -8.34 2.99
C LYS A 197 -3.36 -8.56 3.13
N ARG A 198 -2.93 -9.69 3.70
CA ARG A 198 -1.51 -10.08 3.78
C ARG A 198 -0.91 -10.26 2.39
N LYS A 199 -1.63 -10.94 1.49
CA LYS A 199 -1.20 -11.14 0.11
C LYS A 199 -1.07 -9.80 -0.61
N ASP A 200 -2.12 -8.98 -0.61
CA ASP A 200 -2.12 -7.67 -1.27
C ASP A 200 -0.98 -6.76 -0.77
N THR A 201 -0.72 -6.77 0.55
CA THR A 201 0.35 -5.96 1.13
C THR A 201 1.73 -6.42 0.67
N THR A 202 1.92 -7.73 0.57
CA THR A 202 3.18 -8.33 0.10
C THR A 202 3.40 -8.05 -1.38
N ASP A 203 2.37 -8.24 -2.20
CA ASP A 203 2.43 -8.02 -3.65
C ASP A 203 2.71 -6.53 -3.95
N MET A 204 2.04 -5.62 -3.23
CA MET A 204 2.27 -4.19 -3.32
C MET A 204 3.71 -3.81 -2.94
N TYR A 205 4.25 -4.42 -1.88
CA TYR A 205 5.63 -4.18 -1.47
C TYR A 205 6.61 -4.62 -2.56
N ASN A 206 6.45 -5.84 -3.09
CA ASN A 206 7.33 -6.37 -4.14
C ASN A 206 7.29 -5.52 -5.41
N LEU A 207 6.09 -5.09 -5.84
CA LEU A 207 5.93 -4.18 -6.98
C LEU A 207 6.60 -2.82 -6.73
N SER A 208 6.53 -2.31 -5.49
CA SER A 208 7.18 -1.05 -5.13
C SER A 208 8.71 -1.16 -5.15
N GLU A 209 9.26 -2.30 -4.73
CA GLU A 209 10.70 -2.60 -4.77
C GLU A 209 11.21 -2.74 -6.20
N GLU A 210 10.50 -3.49 -7.06
CA GLU A 210 10.83 -3.63 -8.47
C GLU A 210 10.79 -2.27 -9.19
N LYS A 211 9.77 -1.47 -8.92
CA LYS A 211 9.69 -0.10 -9.45
C LYS A 211 10.85 0.76 -8.98
N ARG A 212 11.23 0.69 -7.70
CA ARG A 212 12.37 1.44 -7.15
C ARG A 212 13.68 1.02 -7.82
N PHE A 213 13.87 -0.28 -8.02
CA PHE A 213 15.03 -0.82 -8.73
C PHE A 213 15.08 -0.30 -10.18
N MET A 214 13.98 -0.39 -10.93
CA MET A 214 13.92 0.14 -12.29
C MET A 214 14.20 1.65 -12.37
N LEU A 215 13.66 2.44 -11.44
CA LEU A 215 13.93 3.88 -11.38
C LEU A 215 15.40 4.18 -11.09
N HIS A 216 16.05 3.37 -10.23
CA HIS A 216 17.47 3.50 -9.94
C HIS A 216 18.32 3.19 -11.19
N GLU A 217 18.04 2.09 -11.89
CA GLU A 217 18.71 1.72 -13.14
C GLU A 217 18.53 2.80 -14.22
N LEU A 218 17.34 3.39 -14.32
CA LEU A 218 17.08 4.53 -15.22
C LEU A 218 17.89 5.77 -14.84
N GLU A 219 18.07 6.05 -13.56
CA GLU A 219 18.90 7.16 -13.08
C GLU A 219 20.38 6.94 -13.40
N LEU A 220 20.87 5.70 -13.29
CA LEU A 220 22.23 5.33 -13.71
C LEU A 220 22.39 5.48 -15.23
N ALA A 221 21.43 4.98 -16.02
CA ALA A 221 21.43 5.16 -17.47
C ALA A 221 21.42 6.64 -17.87
N LYS A 222 20.67 7.48 -17.14
CA LYS A 222 20.70 8.93 -17.31
C LYS A 222 22.08 9.51 -17.06
N LYS A 223 22.78 9.13 -16.00
CA LYS A 223 24.15 9.62 -15.74
C LYS A 223 25.10 9.28 -16.89
N VAL A 224 24.97 8.08 -17.48
CA VAL A 224 25.75 7.70 -18.66
C VAL A 224 25.39 8.57 -19.86
N GLN A 225 24.09 8.77 -20.14
CA GLN A 225 23.65 9.64 -21.24
C GLN A 225 24.11 11.09 -21.03
N ASP A 226 23.98 11.61 -19.81
CA ASP A 226 24.38 12.96 -19.40
C ASP A 226 25.90 13.18 -19.60
N ALA A 227 26.72 12.16 -19.34
CA ALA A 227 28.16 12.20 -19.59
C ALA A 227 28.53 12.25 -21.08
N LEU A 228 27.60 11.88 -21.98
CA LEU A 228 27.81 12.01 -23.42
C LEU A 228 27.57 13.43 -23.92
N PHE A 229 26.77 14.25 -23.21
CA PHE A 229 26.52 15.63 -23.62
C PHE A 229 27.78 16.49 -23.51
N PRO A 230 27.92 17.51 -24.37
CA PRO A 230 29.03 18.45 -24.29
C PRO A 230 29.03 19.14 -22.91
N GLY A 231 30.19 19.16 -22.27
CA GLY A 231 30.42 19.94 -21.06
C GLY A 231 30.57 21.44 -21.35
N ASN A 232 31.32 22.16 -20.51
CA ASN A 232 31.65 23.58 -20.75
C ASN A 232 32.67 23.71 -21.89
N ILE A 233 32.19 23.67 -23.13
CA ILE A 233 33.00 23.88 -24.32
C ILE A 233 33.06 25.38 -24.61
N LYS A 234 34.27 25.92 -24.81
CA LYS A 234 34.47 27.29 -25.30
C LYS A 234 34.90 27.21 -26.75
N ILE A 235 34.11 27.81 -27.62
CA ILE A 235 34.41 27.90 -29.05
C ILE A 235 34.82 29.35 -29.34
N PRO A 236 36.06 29.60 -29.78
CA PRO A 236 36.46 30.93 -30.24
C PRO A 236 35.51 31.41 -31.34
N SER A 237 35.07 32.67 -31.28
CA SER A 237 34.20 33.29 -32.28
C SER A 237 32.74 32.78 -32.35
N LEU A 238 32.30 31.90 -31.44
CA LEU A 238 30.90 31.44 -31.35
C LEU A 238 30.37 31.53 -29.91
N ALA A 239 29.36 32.37 -29.71
CA ALA A 239 28.59 32.41 -28.46
C ALA A 239 27.37 31.50 -28.59
N PHE A 240 27.18 30.57 -27.63
CA PHE A 240 26.04 29.66 -27.63
C PHE A 240 25.53 29.41 -26.21
N THR A 241 24.25 29.06 -26.11
CA THR A 241 23.58 28.60 -24.89
C THR A 241 22.70 27.42 -25.28
N TYR A 242 22.61 26.42 -24.42
CA TYR A 242 21.69 25.30 -24.61
C TYR A 242 20.90 25.04 -23.33
N TYR A 243 19.70 24.51 -23.50
CA TYR A 243 18.86 24.01 -22.42
C TYR A 243 18.24 22.70 -22.86
N ARG A 244 18.31 21.69 -21.99
CA ARG A 244 17.71 20.38 -22.24
C ARG A 244 16.76 20.03 -21.12
N LYS A 245 15.54 19.65 -21.49
CA LYS A 245 14.55 19.07 -20.57
C LYS A 245 13.85 17.93 -21.29
N SER A 246 14.14 16.70 -20.87
CA SER A 246 13.38 15.54 -21.34
C SER A 246 12.12 15.37 -20.49
N PRO A 247 10.97 14.99 -21.08
CA PRO A 247 9.77 14.61 -20.32
C PRO A 247 9.97 13.30 -19.54
N ASN A 248 10.92 12.47 -19.96
CA ASN A 248 11.30 11.21 -19.31
C ASN A 248 12.66 11.35 -18.61
N VAL A 249 13.04 10.33 -17.82
CA VAL A 249 14.36 10.30 -17.14
C VAL A 249 15.50 10.36 -18.16
N ILE A 250 15.32 9.74 -19.34
CA ILE A 250 16.22 9.78 -20.51
C ILE A 250 15.40 10.05 -21.79
N GLY A 251 16.03 10.65 -22.80
CA GLY A 251 15.35 11.10 -24.02
C GLY A 251 16.09 10.78 -25.31
N GLY A 252 15.35 10.76 -26.43
CA GLY A 252 15.88 10.57 -27.79
C GLY A 252 16.51 11.82 -28.40
N ASP A 253 16.26 12.99 -27.82
CA ASP A 253 16.84 14.25 -28.24
C ASP A 253 18.29 14.35 -27.76
N PHE A 254 19.18 14.71 -28.67
CA PHE A 254 20.59 14.85 -28.40
C PHE A 254 21.21 16.00 -29.18
N PHE A 255 22.22 16.64 -28.64
CA PHE A 255 23.05 17.60 -29.37
C PHE A 255 24.52 17.49 -28.95
N ASP A 256 25.43 17.76 -29.88
CA ASP A 256 26.88 17.78 -29.64
C ASP A 256 27.56 18.96 -30.35
N PHE A 257 28.67 19.43 -29.76
CA PHE A 257 29.60 20.34 -30.42
C PHE A 257 30.87 19.58 -30.77
N VAL A 258 31.09 19.35 -32.06
CA VAL A 258 32.26 18.66 -32.56
C VAL A 258 33.32 19.69 -32.91
N GLN A 259 34.34 19.81 -32.05
CA GLN A 259 35.47 20.68 -32.33
C GLN A 259 36.33 20.08 -33.46
N LEU A 260 36.59 20.88 -34.49
CA LEU A 260 37.31 20.49 -35.68
C LEU A 260 38.71 21.13 -35.68
N ARG A 261 39.61 20.65 -36.53
CA ARG A 261 40.95 21.22 -36.70
C ARG A 261 40.85 22.70 -37.12
N GLU A 262 41.87 23.47 -36.77
CA GLU A 262 42.08 24.86 -37.21
C GLU A 262 40.98 25.85 -36.78
N GLY A 263 40.16 25.51 -35.80
CA GLY A 263 39.17 26.42 -35.20
C GLY A 263 37.74 26.25 -35.74
N ASN A 264 37.52 25.39 -36.73
CA ASN A 264 36.19 25.07 -37.26
C ASN A 264 35.33 24.32 -36.23
N VAL A 265 34.01 24.38 -36.39
CA VAL A 265 33.06 23.72 -35.49
C VAL A 265 31.91 23.07 -36.24
N GLY A 266 31.62 21.82 -35.88
CA GLY A 266 30.37 21.17 -36.21
C GLY A 266 29.38 21.24 -35.06
N VAL A 267 28.12 21.57 -35.32
CA VAL A 267 27.02 21.44 -34.36
C VAL A 267 26.08 20.36 -34.87
N PHE A 268 25.90 19.31 -34.07
CA PHE A 268 24.99 18.22 -34.38
C PHE A 268 23.80 18.27 -33.44
N LEU A 269 22.59 18.17 -33.98
CA LEU A 269 21.35 17.99 -33.23
C LEU A 269 20.63 16.80 -33.82
N THR A 270 20.02 15.96 -32.98
CA THR A 270 19.18 14.87 -33.43
C THR A 270 18.00 14.65 -32.49
N ASP A 271 16.88 14.28 -33.07
CA ASP A 271 15.68 13.81 -32.40
C ASP A 271 15.36 12.42 -32.96
N VAL A 272 15.50 11.40 -32.13
CA VAL A 272 15.20 10.02 -32.49
C VAL A 272 13.71 9.75 -32.27
N ALA A 273 13.02 9.32 -33.33
CA ALA A 273 11.62 8.98 -33.30
C ALA A 273 11.31 7.91 -32.23
N GLY A 274 10.29 8.22 -31.42
CA GLY A 274 9.87 7.40 -30.29
C GLY A 274 10.09 8.12 -28.96
N HIS A 275 10.00 7.37 -27.85
CA HIS A 275 10.21 7.92 -26.52
C HIS A 275 10.79 6.87 -25.58
N GLY A 276 11.48 7.31 -24.53
CA GLY A 276 11.97 6.45 -23.45
C GLY A 276 13.35 5.84 -23.73
N ILE A 277 13.59 4.63 -23.24
CA ILE A 277 14.94 4.04 -23.15
C ILE A 277 15.55 3.73 -24.52
N SER A 278 14.77 3.15 -25.43
CA SER A 278 15.25 2.72 -26.74
C SER A 278 15.72 3.90 -27.62
N SER A 279 14.88 4.93 -27.75
CA SER A 279 15.22 6.17 -28.48
C SER A 279 16.44 6.86 -27.86
N ALA A 280 16.55 6.90 -26.52
CA ALA A 280 17.71 7.45 -25.82
C ALA A 280 19.02 6.69 -26.11
N MET A 281 18.96 5.37 -26.22
CA MET A 281 20.14 4.55 -26.60
C MET A 281 20.55 4.83 -28.04
N VAL A 282 19.61 4.91 -28.98
CA VAL A 282 19.91 5.24 -30.39
C VAL A 282 20.53 6.62 -30.52
N ALA A 283 20.01 7.62 -29.80
CA ALA A 283 20.57 8.97 -29.78
C ALA A 283 22.02 8.98 -29.26
N SER A 284 22.29 8.17 -28.25
CA SER A 284 23.64 7.97 -27.69
C SER A 284 24.59 7.32 -28.71
N ILE A 285 24.11 6.34 -29.48
CA ILE A 285 24.88 5.71 -30.57
C ILE A 285 25.18 6.73 -31.67
N MET A 286 24.17 7.48 -32.13
CA MET A 286 24.35 8.52 -33.15
C MET A 286 25.38 9.55 -32.73
N LYS A 287 25.35 9.99 -31.46
CA LYS A 287 26.40 10.84 -30.91
C LYS A 287 27.77 10.21 -31.05
N VAL A 288 27.94 8.96 -30.62
CA VAL A 288 29.25 8.28 -30.67
C VAL A 288 29.75 8.16 -32.11
N LEU A 289 28.87 7.84 -33.06
CA LEU A 289 29.20 7.82 -34.49
C LEU A 289 29.69 9.20 -34.97
N VAL A 290 28.97 10.27 -34.65
CA VAL A 290 29.36 11.64 -35.01
C VAL A 290 30.68 12.06 -34.34
N SER A 291 30.90 11.72 -33.07
CA SER A 291 32.15 12.06 -32.39
C SER A 291 33.35 11.30 -32.98
N THR A 292 33.16 10.05 -33.44
CA THR A 292 34.25 9.16 -33.89
C THR A 292 34.51 9.18 -35.39
N ILE A 293 33.59 9.68 -36.22
CA ILE A 293 33.77 9.69 -37.67
C ILE A 293 35.00 10.54 -38.09
N PRO A 294 35.74 10.16 -39.15
CA PRO A 294 36.93 10.89 -39.57
C PRO A 294 36.65 12.35 -39.97
N TYR A 295 37.63 13.22 -39.71
CA TYR A 295 37.56 14.66 -39.97
C TYR A 295 37.01 15.04 -41.35
N ARG A 296 37.46 14.35 -42.41
CA ARG A 296 37.04 14.62 -43.81
C ARG A 296 35.53 14.52 -44.05
N PHE A 297 34.81 13.74 -43.25
CA PHE A 297 33.35 13.63 -43.33
C PHE A 297 32.68 14.77 -42.56
N LYS A 298 33.27 15.20 -41.44
CA LYS A 298 32.75 16.29 -40.61
C LYS A 298 32.79 17.66 -41.32
N THR A 299 33.68 17.86 -42.29
CA THR A 299 33.71 19.07 -43.12
C THR A 299 32.72 19.03 -44.29
N ALA A 300 32.03 17.91 -44.52
CA ALA A 300 31.10 17.71 -45.64
C ALA A 300 29.72 17.26 -45.11
N PRO A 301 28.85 18.20 -44.68
CA PRO A 301 27.58 17.90 -44.01
C PRO A 301 26.72 16.85 -44.71
N ALA A 302 26.58 16.93 -46.04
CA ALA A 302 25.81 15.95 -46.82
C ALA A 302 26.38 14.52 -46.69
N LYS A 303 27.71 14.37 -46.84
CA LYS A 303 28.37 13.06 -46.72
C LYS A 303 28.29 12.49 -45.31
N LEU A 304 28.31 13.36 -44.28
CA LEU A 304 28.12 12.94 -42.91
C LEU A 304 26.69 12.43 -42.69
N MET A 305 25.69 13.12 -43.23
CA MET A 305 24.29 12.70 -43.14
C MET A 305 24.04 11.39 -43.88
N ASP A 306 24.55 11.23 -45.11
CA ASP A 306 24.43 9.97 -45.87
C ASP A 306 25.04 8.80 -45.09
N TYR A 307 26.20 9.02 -44.47
CA TYR A 307 26.84 7.99 -43.64
C TYR A 307 26.01 7.63 -42.39
N LEU A 308 25.41 8.62 -41.72
CA LEU A 308 24.56 8.38 -40.56
C LEU A 308 23.28 7.66 -40.95
N ASP A 309 22.68 8.02 -42.08
CA ASP A 309 21.48 7.38 -42.63
C ASP A 309 21.76 5.92 -42.99
N ASP A 310 22.83 5.64 -43.73
CA ASP A 310 23.29 4.28 -44.04
C ASP A 310 23.53 3.47 -42.76
N ARG A 311 24.13 4.07 -41.73
CA ARG A 311 24.38 3.40 -40.45
C ARG A 311 23.09 3.12 -39.70
N LEU A 312 22.17 4.07 -39.64
CA LEU A 312 20.87 3.85 -39.01
C LEU A 312 20.09 2.76 -39.76
N ALA A 313 20.05 2.83 -41.09
CA ALA A 313 19.31 1.89 -41.92
C ALA A 313 19.84 0.46 -41.82
N ASN A 314 21.17 0.29 -41.76
CA ASN A 314 21.79 -1.04 -41.70
C ASN A 314 21.85 -1.60 -40.27
N ASP A 315 22.28 -0.79 -39.30
CA ASP A 315 22.58 -1.26 -37.94
C ASP A 315 21.37 -1.12 -36.99
N LEU A 316 20.41 -0.24 -37.30
CA LEU A 316 19.28 0.14 -36.44
C LEU A 316 17.94 0.29 -37.22
N ASN A 317 17.70 -0.59 -38.20
CA ASN A 317 16.64 -0.52 -39.22
C ASN A 317 15.17 -0.27 -38.78
N LYS A 318 14.87 -0.35 -37.48
CA LYS A 318 13.54 -0.07 -36.90
C LYS A 318 13.40 1.33 -36.31
N TYR A 319 14.49 2.09 -36.26
CA TYR A 319 14.53 3.42 -35.69
C TYR A 319 14.71 4.44 -36.80
N HIS A 320 14.11 5.61 -36.60
CA HIS A 320 14.25 6.76 -37.47
C HIS A 320 14.71 7.93 -36.62
N ALA A 321 15.51 8.82 -37.19
CA ALA A 321 15.97 10.01 -36.51
C ALA A 321 15.92 11.19 -37.46
N SER A 322 15.44 12.31 -36.95
CA SER A 322 15.63 13.61 -37.59
C SER A 322 16.95 14.18 -37.08
N ALA A 323 17.81 14.65 -37.95
CA ALA A 323 19.08 15.22 -37.55
C ALA A 323 19.43 16.48 -38.35
N ILE A 324 20.12 17.40 -37.70
CA ILE A 324 20.65 18.64 -38.27
C ILE A 324 22.14 18.68 -37.95
N TYR A 325 22.96 18.93 -38.97
CA TYR A 325 24.39 19.16 -38.80
C TYR A 325 24.77 20.48 -39.46
N LEU A 326 25.31 21.40 -38.67
CA LEU A 326 25.78 22.70 -39.10
C LEU A 326 27.30 22.72 -39.02
N PHE A 327 27.96 23.03 -40.13
CA PHE A 327 29.41 23.23 -40.17
C PHE A 327 29.70 24.72 -40.25
N PHE A 328 30.48 25.23 -39.30
CA PHE A 328 30.95 26.61 -39.26
C PHE A 328 32.44 26.63 -39.60
N ASP A 329 32.75 27.25 -40.75
CA ASP A 329 34.11 27.58 -41.16
C ASP A 329 34.47 28.97 -40.61
N PHE A 330 35.47 29.02 -39.73
CA PHE A 330 35.97 30.27 -39.17
C PHE A 330 37.32 30.70 -39.76
N ILE A 331 37.86 29.90 -40.68
CA ILE A 331 39.17 30.10 -41.33
C ILE A 331 39.00 30.94 -42.60
N GLU A 332 37.88 30.81 -43.32
CA GLU A 332 37.57 31.59 -44.53
C GLU A 332 37.27 33.10 -44.29
N LYS A 333 37.72 33.68 -43.17
CA LYS A 333 37.80 35.14 -43.05
C LYS A 333 39.09 35.66 -43.68
N ASN A 334 39.06 35.79 -45.01
CA ASN A 334 39.76 36.84 -45.76
C ASN A 334 39.04 37.14 -47.07
#